data_AF-A0A3M6TSE8-F1
#
_entry.id   AF-A0A3M6TSE8-F1
#
_cell.length_a   1.000
_cell.length_b   1.000
_cell.length_c   1.000
_cell.angle_alpha   90.00
_cell.angle_beta   90.00
_cell.angle_gamma   90.00
#
_symmetry.space_group_name_H-M   'P 1'
#
loop_
_entity.id
_entity.type
_entity.pdbx_description
1 polymer ?
#
loop_
_entity_poly.entity_id
_entity_poly.type
_entity_poly.pdbx_seq_one_letter_code
_entity_poly.pdbx_strand_id
1 'polypeptide(L)' 'ECGGAMQKSTCYECGAVIGGAQHRLEDGNQLAPEMDGARHPAWSEQANMENYRIVDEA' A
#
# COMPACT_ATOMS: atom_id res chain seq x y z
N GLU A 1 -7.86 -0.36 15.37
CA GLU A 1 -7.26 -1.43 14.54
C GLU A 1 -5.92 -0.93 14.00
N CYS A 2 -4.85 -1.72 14.03
CA CYS A 2 -3.51 -1.25 13.68
C CYS A 2 -3.21 -1.44 12.18
N GLY A 3 -3.50 -0.42 11.36
CA GLY A 3 -2.95 -0.22 10.01
C GLY A 3 -3.22 -1.32 8.96
N GLY A 4 -2.64 -1.19 7.77
CA GLY A 4 -2.60 -2.24 6.74
C GLY A 4 -3.93 -2.59 6.05
N ALA A 5 -3.90 -3.63 5.22
CA ALA A 5 -5.04 -4.07 4.42
C ALA A 5 -6.06 -4.86 5.27
N MET A 6 -7.31 -4.40 5.28
CA MET A 6 -8.41 -5.00 6.04
C MET A 6 -9.61 -5.39 5.18
N GLN A 7 -9.59 -5.02 3.90
CA GLN A 7 -10.66 -5.28 2.96
C GLN A 7 -10.10 -5.79 1.64
N LYS A 8 -10.86 -6.70 1.00
CA LYS A 8 -10.57 -7.22 -0.33
C LYS A 8 -11.65 -6.75 -1.29
N SER A 9 -11.25 -6.50 -2.54
CA SER A 9 -12.15 -6.26 -3.67
C SER A 9 -11.58 -6.93 -4.93
N THR A 10 -12.33 -6.84 -6.03
CA THR A 10 -11.93 -7.40 -7.33
C THR A 10 -11.96 -6.30 -8.36
N CYS A 11 -10.92 -6.19 -9.19
CA CYS A 11 -10.90 -5.29 -10.34
C CYS A 11 -11.98 -5.72 -11.35
N TYR A 12 -12.89 -4.81 -11.71
CA TYR A 12 -13.97 -5.12 -12.64
C TYR A 12 -13.48 -5.32 -14.09
N GLU A 13 -12.28 -4.86 -14.42
CA GLU A 13 -11.71 -4.95 -15.77
C GLU A 13 -10.93 -6.24 -15.98
N CYS A 14 -10.04 -6.59 -15.04
CA CYS A 14 -9.12 -7.72 -15.19
C CYS A 14 -9.34 -8.87 -14.20
N GLY A 15 -10.23 -8.72 -13.22
CA GLY A 15 -10.53 -9.76 -12.23
C GLY A 15 -9.46 -9.96 -11.15
N ALA A 16 -8.40 -9.15 -11.12
CA ALA A 16 -7.38 -9.22 -10.09
C ALA A 16 -7.95 -8.89 -8.69
N VAL A 17 -7.45 -9.56 -7.65
CA VAL A 17 -7.80 -9.25 -6.26
C VAL A 17 -7.02 -8.02 -5.80
N ILE A 18 -7.69 -7.06 -5.20
CA ILE A 18 -7.10 -5.83 -4.66
C ILE A 18 -7.28 -5.83 -3.14
N GLY A 19 -6.25 -5.40 -2.41
CA GLY A 19 -6.30 -5.25 -0.95
C GLY A 19 -5.80 -6.50 -0.21
N GLY A 20 -6.50 -6.88 0.86
CA GLY A 20 -6.03 -7.90 1.81
C GLY A 20 -6.90 -8.02 3.06
N ALA A 21 -6.44 -8.77 4.05
CA ALA A 21 -7.14 -8.95 5.34
C ALA A 21 -6.14 -9.19 6.48
N GLN A 22 -6.58 -8.94 7.71
CA GLN A 22 -5.76 -9.16 8.92
C GLN A 22 -4.41 -8.43 8.84
N HIS A 23 -4.42 -7.18 8.36
CA HIS A 23 -3.24 -6.34 8.18
C HIS A 23 -2.23 -6.86 7.13
N ARG A 24 -2.63 -7.82 6.28
CA ARG A 24 -1.77 -8.42 5.24
C ARG A 24 -2.39 -8.27 3.85
N LEU A 25 -1.59 -7.85 2.87
CA LEU A 25 -1.97 -7.81 1.46
C LEU A 25 -2.18 -9.22 0.89
N GLU A 26 -3.05 -9.34 -0.12
CA GLU A 26 -3.14 -10.56 -0.91
C GLU A 26 -1.83 -10.84 -1.66
N ASP A 27 -1.51 -12.13 -1.83
CA ASP A 27 -0.32 -12.55 -2.55
C ASP A 27 -0.34 -12.02 -4.00
N GLY A 28 0.78 -11.42 -4.42
CA GLY A 28 0.92 -10.82 -5.74
C GLY A 28 0.56 -9.33 -5.82
N ASN A 29 -0.07 -8.74 -4.79
CA ASN A 29 -0.24 -7.30 -4.72
C ASN A 29 1.10 -6.60 -4.47
N GLN A 30 1.37 -5.56 -5.26
CA GLN A 30 2.62 -4.79 -5.24
C GLN A 30 2.33 -3.31 -5.03
N LEU A 31 3.33 -2.57 -4.54
CA LEU A 31 3.26 -1.11 -4.48
C LEU A 31 3.18 -0.55 -5.91
N ALA A 32 2.23 0.37 -6.12
CA ALA A 32 2.10 1.16 -7.34
C ALA A 32 2.63 2.58 -7.08
N PRO A 33 3.96 2.81 -7.16
CA PRO A 33 4.56 4.11 -6.83
C PRO A 33 4.06 5.24 -7.73
N GLU A 34 3.55 4.93 -8.92
CA GLU A 34 3.00 5.90 -9.86
C GLU A 34 1.72 6.60 -9.37
N MET A 35 1.03 6.05 -8.37
CA MET A 35 -0.23 6.62 -7.86
C MET A 35 -0.01 7.85 -6.97
N ASP A 36 1.04 7.83 -6.13
CA ASP A 36 1.27 8.84 -5.10
C ASP A 36 2.76 9.12 -4.81
N GLY A 37 3.69 8.51 -5.55
CA GLY A 37 5.14 8.65 -5.35
C GLY A 37 5.69 7.89 -4.14
N ALA A 38 4.90 7.02 -3.49
CA ALA A 38 5.36 6.25 -2.35
C ALA A 38 6.53 5.32 -2.73
N ARG A 39 7.52 5.23 -1.85
CA ARG A 39 8.66 4.31 -2.00
C ARG A 39 8.47 2.98 -1.27
N HIS A 40 7.60 2.97 -0.26
CA HIS A 40 7.28 1.79 0.53
C HIS A 40 5.75 1.59 0.64
N PRO A 41 5.24 0.34 0.58
CA PRO A 41 3.82 0.07 0.78
C PRO A 41 3.38 0.50 2.18
N ALA A 42 2.22 1.14 2.31
CA ALA A 42 1.67 1.58 3.59
C ALA A 42 1.69 0.44 4.64
N TRP A 43 2.17 0.75 5.85
CA TRP A 43 2.26 -0.19 6.98
C TRP A 43 3.19 -1.39 6.77
N SER A 44 4.34 -1.19 6.10
CA SER A 44 5.39 -2.23 6.01
C SER A 44 6.22 -2.36 7.29
N GLU A 45 7.01 -3.44 7.38
CA GLU A 45 7.86 -3.81 8.52
C GLU A 45 8.78 -2.68 9.05
N GLN A 46 9.09 -1.66 8.23
CA GLN A 46 10.04 -0.59 8.56
C GLN A 46 9.39 0.75 8.92
N ALA A 47 8.08 0.77 9.21
CA ALA A 47 7.33 1.97 9.59
C ALA A 47 7.46 3.15 8.60
N ASN A 48 7.74 2.91 7.31
CA ASN A 48 7.64 3.81 6.15
C ASN A 48 7.95 5.31 6.33
N MET A 49 8.78 5.69 7.30
CA MET A 49 9.05 7.09 7.64
C MET A 49 9.63 7.85 6.44
N GLU A 50 10.26 7.11 5.54
CA GLU A 50 10.82 7.58 4.28
C GLU A 50 9.75 8.13 3.30
N ASN A 51 8.50 7.65 3.36
CA ASN A 51 7.39 8.21 2.59
C ASN A 51 6.92 9.58 3.15
N TYR A 52 7.21 9.88 4.43
CA TYR A 52 6.75 11.08 5.12
C TYR A 52 7.86 12.12 5.33
N ARG A 53 9.03 11.93 4.72
CA ARG A 53 10.02 13.01 4.63
C ARG A 53 9.42 14.11 3.75
N ILE A 54 8.80 15.09 4.40
CA ILE A 54 8.47 16.37 3.79
C ILE A 54 9.83 16.97 3.40
N VAL A 55 10.18 16.87 2.12
CA VAL A 55 11.23 17.70 1.57
C VAL A 55 10.63 19.10 1.57
N ASP A 56 11.06 19.96 2.49
CA ASP A 56 10.82 21.39 2.34
C ASP A 56 11.49 21.78 1.02
N GLU A 57 10.68 22.03 0.00
CA GLU A 57 11.12 22.59 -1.27
C GLU A 57 11.76 23.96 -0.97
N ALA A 58 13.09 24.01 -1.04
CA ALA A 58 13.90 25.21 -0.96
C ALA A 58 14.13 25.81 -2.36
#